data_AF-A0A537GT74-F1
#
_entry.id   AF-A0A537GT74-F1
#
_cell.length_a   1.000
_cell.length_b   1.000
_cell.length_c   1.000
_cell.angle_alpha   90.00
_cell.angle_beta   90.00
_cell.angle_gamma   90.00
#
_symmetry.space_group_name_H-M   'P 1'
#
loop_
_entity.id
_entity.type
_entity.pdbx_description
1 polymer ?
#
loop_
_entity_poly.entity_id
_entity_poly.type
_entity_poly.pdbx_seq_one_letter_code
_entity_poly.pdbx_strand_id
1 'polypeptide(L)'
;MALQLLYRDLSRGKFCGLLSYDAFPAEVSRKMRDMGWDIAEYLKTGQLNILDCYSALAGVEGSPIRDPTDFTEVSIQVTRMIESAKGPMTILFDSVTPIFNAATAKDCINFLQVLGAKIKNAAGIF
;
A
#
# COMPACT_ATOMS: atom_id res chain seq x y z
N MET A 1 -6.06 8.33 -11.19
CA MET A 1 -4.72 8.48 -11.79
C MET A 1 -3.67 7.62 -11.10
N ALA A 2 -3.62 7.58 -9.76
CA ALA A 2 -2.66 6.75 -9.01
C ALA A 2 -2.79 5.23 -9.30
N LEU A 3 -4.00 4.67 -9.21
CA LEU A 3 -4.25 3.25 -9.53
C LEU A 3 -3.88 2.87 -10.98
N GLN A 4 -3.89 3.82 -11.91
CA GLN A 4 -3.46 3.59 -13.30
C GLN A 4 -1.95 3.35 -13.40
N LEU A 5 -1.15 4.09 -12.62
CA LEU A 5 0.30 3.89 -12.55
C LEU A 5 0.63 2.54 -11.94
N LEU A 6 -0.07 2.16 -10.87
CA LEU A 6 0.05 0.85 -10.25
C LEU A 6 -0.28 -0.27 -11.25
N TYR A 7 -1.43 -0.16 -11.92
CA TYR A 7 -1.86 -1.18 -12.89
C TYR A 7 -0.92 -1.30 -14.09
N ARG A 8 -0.38 -0.18 -14.60
CA ARG A 8 0.61 -0.20 -15.70
C ARG A 8 1.85 -1.00 -15.33
N ASP A 9 2.33 -0.87 -14.09
CA ASP A 9 3.49 -1.60 -13.62
C ASP A 9 3.15 -3.07 -13.37
N LEU A 10 1.96 -3.34 -12.82
CA LEU A 10 1.44 -4.69 -12.61
C LEU A 10 1.25 -5.46 -13.92
N SER A 11 0.69 -4.82 -14.95
CA SER A 11 0.48 -5.42 -16.28
C SER A 11 1.79 -5.71 -17.02
N ARG A 12 2.91 -5.15 -16.55
CA ARG A 12 4.27 -5.43 -17.06
C ARG A 12 4.98 -6.56 -16.31
N GLY A 13 4.27 -7.25 -15.41
CA GLY A 13 4.85 -8.36 -14.64
C GLY A 13 5.62 -7.91 -13.39
N LYS A 14 5.54 -6.64 -12.99
CA LYS A 14 6.19 -6.17 -11.76
C LYS A 14 5.36 -6.52 -10.52
N PHE A 15 6.04 -6.70 -9.39
CA PHE A 15 5.38 -6.77 -8.09
C PHE A 15 4.92 -5.39 -7.67
N CYS A 16 3.72 -5.30 -7.11
CA CYS A 16 3.10 -4.05 -6.72
C CYS A 16 2.53 -4.15 -5.30
N GLY A 17 2.65 -3.05 -4.55
CA GLY A 17 2.03 -2.87 -3.24
C GLY A 17 1.10 -1.65 -3.26
N LEU A 18 -0.05 -1.76 -2.61
CA LEU A 18 -0.91 -0.62 -2.32
C LEU A 18 -1.03 -0.47 -0.81
N LEU A 19 -0.59 0.67 -0.28
CA LEU A 19 -0.84 1.06 1.09
C LEU A 19 -2.10 1.92 1.13
N SER A 20 -3.23 1.32 1.55
CA SER A 20 -4.55 1.92 1.43
C SER A 20 -5.05 2.49 2.75
N TYR A 21 -5.23 3.80 2.77
CA TYR A 21 -5.68 4.62 3.91
C TYR A 21 -7.05 5.28 3.68
N ASP A 22 -7.63 5.16 2.49
CA ASP A 22 -8.86 5.87 2.10
C ASP A 22 -9.98 4.96 1.56
N ALA A 23 -9.73 3.65 1.41
CA ALA A 23 -10.66 2.72 0.83
C ALA A 23 -10.44 1.30 1.34
N PHE A 24 -11.51 0.50 1.40
CA PHE A 24 -11.39 -0.93 1.66
C PHE A 24 -10.77 -1.66 0.45
N PRO A 25 -10.07 -2.78 0.64
CA PRO A 25 -9.55 -3.59 -0.48
C PRO A 25 -10.63 -4.01 -1.49
N ALA A 26 -11.84 -4.29 -1.01
CA ALA A 26 -12.99 -4.61 -1.86
C ALA A 26 -13.40 -3.42 -2.76
N GLU A 27 -13.30 -2.19 -2.25
CA GLU A 27 -13.61 -0.98 -3.01
C GLU A 27 -12.51 -0.63 -4.00
N VAL A 28 -11.25 -0.81 -3.65
CA VAL A 28 -10.12 -0.72 -4.60
C VAL A 28 -10.33 -1.70 -5.75
N SER A 29 -10.65 -2.96 -5.43
CA SER A 29 -10.92 -4.01 -6.42
C SER A 29 -12.10 -3.65 -7.32
N ARG A 30 -13.19 -3.11 -6.76
CA ARG A 30 -14.33 -2.59 -7.52
C ARG A 30 -13.92 -1.46 -8.45
N LYS A 31 -13.24 -0.43 -7.94
CA LYS A 31 -12.76 0.73 -8.73
C LYS A 31 -11.88 0.28 -9.89
N MET A 32 -10.93 -0.62 -9.65
CA MET A 32 -10.04 -1.13 -10.72
C MET A 32 -10.83 -1.93 -11.77
N ARG A 33 -11.77 -2.77 -11.36
CA ARG A 33 -12.65 -3.49 -12.28
C ARG A 33 -13.52 -2.56 -13.11
N ASP A 34 -14.07 -1.49 -12.52
CA ASP A 34 -14.86 -0.48 -13.23
C ASP A 34 -14.02 0.27 -14.29
N MET A 35 -12.69 0.29 -14.12
CA MET A 35 -11.72 0.80 -15.10
C MET A 35 -11.28 -0.24 -16.14
N GLY A 36 -11.85 -1.45 -16.11
CA GLY A 36 -11.49 -2.56 -16.99
C GLY A 36 -10.23 -3.32 -16.57
N TRP A 37 -9.81 -3.19 -15.31
CA TRP A 37 -8.60 -3.84 -14.78
C TRP A 37 -8.98 -4.96 -13.82
N ASP A 38 -8.79 -6.20 -14.24
CA ASP A 38 -8.94 -7.36 -13.35
C ASP A 38 -7.65 -7.58 -12.55
N ILE A 39 -7.75 -7.49 -11.23
CA ILE A 39 -6.63 -7.67 -10.31
C ILE A 39 -6.73 -8.94 -9.46
N ALA A 40 -7.76 -9.76 -9.64
CA ALA A 40 -8.00 -10.93 -8.80
C ALA A 40 -6.83 -11.93 -8.84
N GLU A 41 -6.31 -12.22 -10.04
CA GLU A 41 -5.18 -13.15 -10.19
C GLU A 41 -3.87 -12.56 -9.63
N TYR A 42 -3.68 -11.24 -9.74
CA TYR A 42 -2.51 -10.58 -9.16
C TYR A 42 -2.52 -10.62 -7.63
N LEU A 43 -3.68 -10.45 -7.00
CA LEU A 43 -3.86 -10.62 -5.55
C LEU A 43 -3.60 -12.05 -5.13
N LYS A 44 -4.16 -13.03 -5.86
CA LYS A 44 -4.02 -14.45 -5.56
C LYS A 44 -2.58 -14.96 -5.68
N THR A 45 -1.83 -14.46 -6.66
CA THR A 45 -0.42 -14.84 -6.91
C THR A 45 0.57 -14.08 -6.02
N GLY A 46 0.10 -13.08 -5.27
CA GLY A 46 0.96 -12.17 -4.49
C GLY A 46 1.75 -11.19 -5.34
N GLN A 47 1.41 -11.06 -6.63
CA GLN A 47 1.99 -10.04 -7.50
C GLN A 47 1.48 -8.63 -7.13
N LEU A 48 0.26 -8.54 -6.61
CA LEU A 48 -0.29 -7.34 -5.99
C LEU A 48 -0.61 -7.65 -4.52
N ASN A 49 -0.10 -6.83 -3.60
CA ASN A 49 -0.46 -6.89 -2.18
C ASN A 49 -1.11 -5.57 -1.76
N ILE A 50 -2.26 -5.64 -1.07
CA ILE A 50 -2.93 -4.47 -0.49
C ILE A 50 -2.76 -4.50 1.02
N LEU A 51 -2.08 -3.50 1.57
CA LEU A 51 -2.01 -3.26 3.00
C LEU A 51 -3.16 -2.33 3.39
N ASP A 52 -4.15 -2.92 4.05
CA ASP A 52 -5.36 -2.24 4.50
C ASP A 52 -5.12 -1.53 5.83
N CYS A 53 -4.89 -0.21 5.76
CA CYS A 53 -4.85 0.67 6.92
C CYS A 53 -6.21 1.33 7.18
N TYR A 54 -7.07 1.42 6.15
CA TYR A 54 -8.37 2.06 6.25
C TYR A 54 -9.33 1.31 7.17
N SER A 55 -9.33 -0.03 7.15
CA SER A 55 -10.20 -0.84 8.01
C SER A 55 -10.06 -0.49 9.49
N ALA A 56 -8.83 -0.34 10.00
CA ALA A 56 -8.63 0.07 11.39
C ALA A 56 -9.07 1.52 11.64
N LEU A 57 -8.86 2.45 10.70
CA LEU A 57 -9.40 3.81 10.80
C LEU A 57 -10.93 3.84 10.83
N ALA A 58 -11.57 2.92 10.12
CA ALA A 58 -13.02 2.76 10.08
C ALA A 58 -13.59 1.98 11.27
N GLY A 59 -12.74 1.53 12.22
CA GLY A 59 -13.15 0.77 13.41
C GLY A 59 -13.51 -0.69 13.14
N VAL A 60 -13.03 -1.27 12.04
CA VAL A 60 -13.25 -2.69 11.72
C VAL A 60 -12.32 -3.57 12.57
N GLU A 61 -12.93 -4.48 13.35
CA GLU A 61 -12.18 -5.46 14.15
C GLU A 61 -11.47 -6.49 13.26
N GLY A 62 -10.28 -6.94 13.69
CA GLY A 62 -9.50 -7.94 12.95
C GLY A 62 -8.72 -7.40 11.75
N SER A 63 -8.60 -6.07 11.61
CA SER A 63 -7.74 -5.43 10.61
C SER A 63 -6.28 -5.94 10.71
N PRO A 64 -5.58 -6.15 9.57
CA PRO A 64 -4.17 -6.56 9.56
C PRO A 64 -3.23 -5.56 10.25
N ILE A 65 -3.60 -4.28 10.23
CA ILE A 65 -2.95 -3.19 10.95
C ILE A 65 -3.80 -2.86 12.16
N ARG A 66 -3.19 -2.79 13.35
CA ARG A 66 -3.90 -2.44 14.59
C ARG A 66 -4.05 -0.93 14.74
N ASP A 67 -2.95 -0.20 14.53
CA ASP A 67 -2.94 1.26 14.60
C ASP A 67 -2.32 1.84 13.33
N PRO A 68 -3.14 2.40 12.41
CA PRO A 68 -2.67 3.05 11.19
C PRO A 68 -1.79 4.29 11.41
N THR A 69 -1.75 4.82 12.64
CA THR A 69 -0.90 5.94 13.05
C THR A 69 0.38 5.49 13.75
N ASP A 70 0.49 4.20 14.10
CA ASP A 70 1.77 3.58 14.45
C ASP A 70 2.58 3.34 13.17
N PHE A 71 3.32 4.36 12.77
CA PHE A 71 4.22 4.32 11.62
C PHE A 71 5.29 3.23 11.72
N THR A 72 5.60 2.72 12.91
CA THR A 72 6.51 1.59 13.08
C THR A 72 5.84 0.29 12.63
N GLU A 73 4.61 0.03 13.09
CA GLU A 73 3.82 -1.14 12.67
C GLU A 73 3.65 -1.15 11.14
N VAL A 74 3.23 -0.03 10.57
CA VAL A 74 3.02 0.09 9.12
C VAL A 74 4.32 -0.13 8.36
N SER A 75 5.44 0.45 8.82
CA SER A 75 6.76 0.24 8.21
C SER A 75 7.22 -1.22 8.23
N ILE A 76 6.92 -1.94 9.32
CA ILE A 76 7.22 -3.37 9.45
C ILE A 76 6.41 -4.17 8.43
N GLN A 77 5.11 -3.90 8.30
CA GLN A 77 4.27 -4.63 7.35
C GLN A 77 4.66 -4.35 5.89
N VAL A 78 5.00 -3.09 5.56
CA VAL A 78 5.54 -2.76 4.23
C VAL A 78 6.85 -3.51 3.97
N THR A 79 7.73 -3.61 4.98
CA THR A 79 8.98 -4.37 4.86
C THR A 79 8.71 -5.85 4.57
N ARG A 80 7.76 -6.47 5.28
CA ARG A 80 7.33 -7.86 5.03
C ARG A 80 6.76 -8.04 3.64
N MET A 81 5.97 -7.10 3.13
CA MET A 81 5.46 -7.14 1.76
C MET A 81 6.61 -7.16 0.74
N ILE A 82 7.60 -6.29 0.91
CA ILE A 82 8.78 -6.21 0.05
C ILE A 82 9.58 -7.52 0.11
N GLU A 83 9.84 -8.05 1.31
CA GLU A 83 10.60 -9.29 1.51
C GLU A 83 9.89 -10.52 0.94
N SER A 84 8.55 -10.53 0.95
CA SER A 84 7.75 -11.62 0.36
C SER A 84 7.71 -11.59 -1.17
N ALA A 85 8.07 -10.47 -1.78
CA ALA A 85 8.07 -10.32 -3.23
C ALA A 85 9.26 -11.04 -3.86
N LYS A 86 9.07 -11.63 -5.04
CA LYS A 86 10.15 -12.34 -5.76
C LYS A 86 11.05 -11.39 -6.57
N GLY A 87 10.96 -10.09 -6.33
CA GLY A 87 11.68 -9.05 -7.05
C GLY A 87 11.31 -7.65 -6.57
N PRO A 88 11.85 -6.60 -7.21
CA PRO A 88 11.56 -5.22 -6.85
C PRO A 88 10.07 -4.91 -6.91
N MET A 89 9.58 -4.17 -5.91
CA MET A 89 8.16 -3.82 -5.77
C MET A 89 7.93 -2.32 -6.01
N THR A 90 6.92 -1.99 -6.81
CA THR A 90 6.36 -0.63 -6.89
C THR A 90 5.29 -0.48 -5.81
N ILE A 91 5.47 0.44 -4.86
CA ILE A 91 4.50 0.71 -3.79
C ILE A 91 3.80 2.03 -4.03
N LEU A 92 2.47 2.01 -4.05
CA LEU A 92 1.64 3.20 -4.08
C LEU A 92 1.06 3.46 -2.68
N PHE A 93 1.15 4.71 -2.21
CA PHE A 93 0.47 5.18 -1.00
C PHE A 93 -0.80 5.93 -1.39
N ASP A 94 -1.97 5.41 -1.01
CA ASP A 94 -3.25 6.07 -1.29
C ASP A 94 -4.17 6.04 -0.05
N SER A 95 -4.41 7.14 0.66
CA SER A 95 -3.85 8.49 0.50
C SER A 95 -3.07 8.88 1.73
N VAL A 96 -2.15 9.84 1.61
CA VAL A 96 -1.39 10.36 2.76
C VAL A 96 -2.23 11.27 3.67
N THR A 97 -3.41 11.71 3.23
CA THR A 97 -4.23 12.68 3.99
C THR A 97 -4.55 12.21 5.41
N PRO A 98 -4.95 10.96 5.67
CA PRO A 98 -5.29 10.51 7.01
C PRO A 98 -4.11 10.54 7.99
N ILE A 99 -2.88 10.25 7.54
CA ILE A 99 -1.71 10.30 8.42
C ILE A 99 -1.38 11.74 8.83
N PHE A 100 -1.54 12.71 7.92
CA PHE A 100 -1.33 14.13 8.21
C PHE A 100 -2.43 14.75 9.08
N ASN A 101 -3.63 14.14 9.12
CA ASN A 101 -4.69 14.54 10.03
C ASN A 101 -4.47 14.02 11.45
N ALA A 102 -3.72 12.93 11.61
CA ALA A 102 -3.58 12.23 12.90
C ALA A 102 -2.25 12.49 13.61
N ALA A 103 -1.19 12.85 12.87
CA ALA A 103 0.15 13.05 13.42
C ALA A 103 0.76 14.39 13.01
N THR A 104 1.87 14.78 13.64
CA THR A 104 2.56 16.02 13.25
C THR A 104 3.13 15.89 11.84
N ALA A 105 3.22 17.01 11.11
CA ALA A 105 3.82 17.02 9.78
C ALA A 105 5.27 16.48 9.79
N LYS A 106 6.02 16.74 10.86
CA LYS A 106 7.39 16.21 11.04
C LYS A 106 7.40 14.69 11.10
N ASP A 107 6.50 14.09 11.89
CA ASP A 107 6.43 12.64 12.03
C ASP A 107 5.97 11.97 10.74
N CYS A 108 5.00 12.58 10.04
CA CYS A 108 4.55 12.11 8.72
C CYS A 108 5.68 12.15 7.68
N ILE A 109 6.44 13.25 7.61
CA ILE A 109 7.57 13.37 6.69
C ILE A 109 8.66 12.35 7.02
N ASN A 110 9.00 12.16 8.31
CA ASN A 110 9.96 11.15 8.74
C ASN A 110 9.50 9.75 8.33
N PHE A 111 8.22 9.43 8.50
CA PHE A 111 7.65 8.15 8.08
C PHE A 111 7.75 7.94 6.56
N LEU A 112 7.39 8.94 5.75
CA LEU A 112 7.52 8.87 4.29
C LEU A 112 8.98 8.69 3.85
N GLN A 113 9.92 9.34 4.53
CA GLN A 113 11.36 9.15 4.29
C GLN A 113 11.81 7.73 4.61
N VAL A 114 11.35 7.17 5.74
CA VAL A 114 11.64 5.80 6.15
C VAL A 114 11.09 4.79 5.14
N LEU A 115 9.83 4.95 4.70
CA LEU A 115 9.25 4.10 3.66
C LEU A 115 10.02 4.20 2.35
N GLY A 116 10.26 5.43 1.87
CA GLY A 116 10.99 5.65 0.63
C GLY A 116 12.40 5.06 0.66
N ALA A 117 13.13 5.20 1.78
CA ALA A 117 14.45 4.60 1.96
C ALA A 117 14.39 3.06 1.92
N LYS A 118 13.43 2.45 2.63
CA LYS A 118 13.24 0.99 2.63
C LYS A 118 12.95 0.45 1.23
N ILE A 119 12.02 1.08 0.51
CA ILE A 119 11.62 0.68 -0.84
C ILE A 119 12.79 0.83 -1.81
N LYS A 120 13.50 1.96 -1.75
CA LYS A 120 14.66 2.21 -2.60
C LYS A 120 15.82 1.24 -2.34
N ASN A 121 16.07 0.87 -1.08
CA ASN A 121 17.10 -0.10 -0.71
C ASN A 121 16.79 -1.51 -1.27
N ALA A 122 15.51 -1.84 -1.48
CA ALA A 122 15.07 -3.05 -2.15
C ALA A 122 14.97 -2.90 -3.69
N ALA A 123 15.57 -1.85 -4.26
CA ALA A 123 15.48 -1.47 -5.68
C ALA A 123 14.05 -1.24 -6.20
N GLY A 124 13.09 -1.01 -5.31
CA GLY A 124 11.69 -0.73 -5.62
C GLY A 124 11.44 0.74 -6.00
N ILE A 125 10.17 1.05 -6.25
CA ILE A 125 9.68 2.39 -6.60
C ILE A 125 8.61 2.79 -5.59
N PHE A 126 8.64 4.03 -5.11
CA PHE A 126 7.63 4.63 -4.23
C PHE A 126 7.01 5.84 -4.94
#